data_AF-A0A1M7TY27-F1
#
_entry.id   AF-A0A1M7TY27-F1
#
_cell.length_a   1.000
_cell.length_b   1.000
_cell.length_c   1.000
_cell.angle_alpha   90.00
_cell.angle_beta   90.00
_cell.angle_gamma   90.00
#
_symmetry.space_group_name_H-M   'P 1'
#
loop_
_entity.id
_entity.type
_entity.pdbx_description
1 polymer ?
#
loop_
_entity_poly.entity_id
_entity_poly.type
_entity_poly.pdbx_seq_one_letter_code
_entity_poly.pdbx_strand_id
1 'polypeptide(L)'
;MDDFTREDREEALRAIASMISRTEKAKEKFVQGTSQHTLQMNRLKALQIASSLIAKELTESNAVDCYSGEDLKNALAPITSLISKSEKARTKLAQGTWQYTMLTNNLKALHIALPLLTKALSEVL
;
A
#
# COMPACT_ATOMS: atom_id res chain seq x y z
N MET A 1 4.63 -2.80 -18.65
CA MET A 1 4.13 -2.08 -17.48
C MET A 1 3.71 -0.73 -18.00
N ASP A 2 2.46 -0.32 -17.80
CA ASP A 2 2.11 1.06 -18.10
C ASP A 2 3.00 1.93 -17.21
N ASP A 3 3.80 2.80 -17.82
CA ASP A 3 4.54 3.80 -17.09
C ASP A 3 3.52 4.72 -16.44
N PHE A 4 3.32 4.55 -15.13
CA PHE A 4 2.50 5.48 -14.35
C PHE A 4 3.06 6.89 -14.52
N THR A 5 2.20 7.91 -14.53
CA THR A 5 2.67 9.30 -14.62
C THR A 5 3.17 9.80 -13.26
N ARG A 6 3.73 11.02 -13.25
CA ARG A 6 4.08 11.70 -11.99
C ARG A 6 2.83 11.95 -11.15
N GLU A 7 1.75 12.38 -11.78
CA GLU A 7 0.44 12.63 -11.15
C GLU A 7 -0.16 11.35 -10.57
N ASP A 8 -0.03 10.21 -11.26
CA ASP A 8 -0.49 8.91 -10.75
C ASP A 8 0.21 8.55 -9.44
N ARG A 9 1.53 8.78 -9.36
CA ARG A 9 2.32 8.52 -8.14
C ARG A 9 1.94 9.48 -7.01
N GLU A 10 1.71 10.75 -7.30
CA GLU A 10 1.23 11.71 -6.30
C GLU A 10 -0.16 11.35 -5.76
N GLU A 11 -1.08 10.95 -6.63
CA GLU A 11 -2.41 10.46 -6.24
C GLU A 11 -2.29 9.17 -5.41
N ALA A 12 -1.38 8.27 -5.78
CA ALA A 12 -1.11 7.06 -5.04
C ALA A 12 -0.62 7.33 -3.62
N LEU A 13 0.28 8.30 -3.44
CA LEU A 13 0.73 8.72 -2.10
C LEU A 13 -0.43 9.24 -1.25
N ARG A 14 -1.30 10.08 -1.81
CA ARG A 14 -2.49 10.58 -1.09
C ARG A 14 -3.42 9.43 -0.68
N ALA A 15 -3.64 8.46 -1.57
CA ALA A 15 -4.47 7.29 -1.28
C ALA A 15 -3.85 6.38 -0.21
N ILE A 16 -2.53 6.12 -0.28
CA ILE A 16 -1.81 5.33 0.73
C ILE A 16 -1.81 6.03 2.09
N ALA A 17 -1.58 7.34 2.14
CA ALA A 17 -1.67 8.11 3.39
C ALA A 17 -3.07 7.98 4.03
N SER A 18 -4.14 8.02 3.24
CA SER A 18 -5.51 7.77 3.73
C SER A 18 -5.70 6.33 4.22
N MET A 19 -5.09 5.34 3.56
CA MET A 19 -5.11 3.94 4.03
C MET A 19 -4.34 3.76 5.34
N ILE A 20 -3.18 4.43 5.49
CA ILE A 20 -2.39 4.45 6.72
C ILE A 20 -3.22 4.99 7.87
N SER A 21 -3.80 6.19 7.73
CA SER A 21 -4.61 6.81 8.79
C SER A 21 -5.81 5.95 9.20
N ARG A 22 -6.50 5.30 8.24
CA ARG A 22 -7.60 4.38 8.54
C ARG A 22 -7.12 3.09 9.22
N THR A 23 -5.93 2.60 8.89
CA THR A 23 -5.33 1.40 9.49
C THR A 23 -4.88 1.68 10.92
N GLU A 24 -4.31 2.86 11.20
CA GLU A 24 -3.94 3.32 12.54
C GLU A 24 -5.17 3.40 13.46
N LYS A 25 -6.21 4.12 13.02
CA LYS A 25 -7.49 4.20 13.75
C LYS A 25 -8.16 2.85 13.97
N ALA A 26 -7.98 1.91 13.04
CA ALA A 26 -8.50 0.55 13.20
C ALA A 26 -7.67 -0.26 14.21
N LYS A 27 -6.35 -0.12 14.21
CA LYS A 27 -5.43 -0.76 15.15
C LYS A 27 -5.74 -0.39 16.60
N GLU A 28 -6.06 0.88 16.87
CA GLU A 28 -6.42 1.39 18.21
C GLU A 28 -7.61 0.66 18.85
N LYS A 29 -8.47 0.02 18.05
CA LYS A 29 -9.64 -0.74 18.53
C LYS A 29 -9.30 -2.14 19.02
N PHE A 30 -8.07 -2.61 18.79
CA PHE A 30 -7.66 -3.96 19.12
C PHE A 30 -6.61 -3.96 20.24
N VAL A 31 -6.77 -4.88 21.19
CA VAL A 31 -5.83 -5.04 22.30
C VAL A 31 -4.48 -5.54 21.78
N GLN A 32 -3.39 -4.98 22.31
CA GLN A 32 -2.03 -5.42 21.99
C GLN A 32 -1.87 -6.93 22.27
N GLY A 33 -1.16 -7.62 21.37
CA GLY A 33 -0.95 -9.07 21.45
C GLY A 33 -2.06 -9.91 20.80
N THR A 34 -3.18 -9.32 20.39
CA THR A 34 -4.20 -10.02 19.59
C THR A 34 -3.78 -10.19 18.14
N SER A 35 -4.30 -11.22 17.47
CA SER A 35 -4.05 -11.45 16.05
C SER A 35 -4.55 -10.30 15.18
N GLN A 36 -5.65 -9.64 15.56
CA GLN A 36 -6.18 -8.46 14.88
C GLN A 36 -5.23 -7.26 15.02
N HIS A 37 -4.67 -7.03 16.22
CA HIS A 37 -3.68 -5.97 16.42
C HIS A 37 -2.42 -6.22 15.59
N THR A 38 -1.89 -7.45 15.60
CA THR A 38 -0.73 -7.84 14.79
C THR A 38 -0.99 -7.70 13.30
N LEU A 39 -2.19 -8.10 12.83
CA LEU A 39 -2.57 -7.94 11.43
C LEU A 39 -2.56 -6.48 10.99
N GLN A 40 -3.12 -5.57 11.79
CA GLN A 40 -3.12 -4.15 11.45
C GLN A 40 -1.73 -3.53 11.52
N MET A 41 -0.87 -3.99 12.43
CA MET A 41 0.53 -3.58 12.51
C MET A 41 1.30 -3.99 11.23
N ASN A 42 1.13 -5.22 10.77
CA ASN A 42 1.77 -5.71 9.54
C ASN A 42 1.27 -4.94 8.30
N ARG A 43 -0.04 -4.67 8.24
CA ARG A 43 -0.64 -3.84 7.17
C ARG A 43 -0.09 -2.42 7.19
N LEU A 44 0.03 -1.82 8.37
CA LEU A 44 0.57 -0.47 8.53
C LEU A 44 2.01 -0.39 8.03
N LYS A 45 2.86 -1.32 8.45
CA LYS A 45 4.26 -1.40 8.01
C LYS A 45 4.35 -1.56 6.49
N ALA A 46 3.55 -2.44 5.90
CA ALA A 46 3.52 -2.65 4.45
C ALA A 46 3.08 -1.39 3.68
N LEU A 47 2.07 -0.66 4.17
CA LEU A 47 1.63 0.60 3.57
C LEU A 47 2.68 1.72 3.70
N GLN A 48 3.42 1.77 4.79
CA GLN A 48 4.52 2.72 4.98
C GLN A 48 5.66 2.44 4.00
N ILE A 49 6.06 1.17 3.85
CA ILE A 49 7.07 0.76 2.85
C ILE A 49 6.60 1.15 1.45
N ALA A 50 5.35 0.82 1.10
CA ALA A 50 4.77 1.20 -0.18
C ALA A 50 4.80 2.73 -0.41
N SER A 51 4.48 3.53 0.60
CA SER A 51 4.54 4.99 0.53
C SER A 51 5.96 5.49 0.24
N SER A 52 6.97 4.96 0.94
CA SER A 52 8.36 5.36 0.74
C SER A 52 8.86 5.03 -0.66
N LEU A 53 8.55 3.83 -1.16
CA LEU A 53 8.95 3.39 -2.50
C LEU A 53 8.34 4.29 -3.60
N ILE A 54 7.06 4.68 -3.47
CA ILE A 54 6.44 5.59 -4.44
C ILE A 54 7.04 7.00 -4.34
N ALA A 55 7.33 7.48 -3.12
CA ALA A 55 7.94 8.79 -2.92
C ALA A 55 9.36 8.86 -3.51
N LYS A 56 10.11 7.76 -3.45
CA LYS A 56 11.44 7.65 -4.07
C LYS A 56 11.37 7.82 -5.59
N GLU A 57 10.45 7.13 -6.25
CA GLU A 57 10.23 7.26 -7.70
C GLU A 57 9.88 8.70 -8.12
N LEU A 58 9.24 9.49 -7.24
CA LEU A 58 8.93 10.91 -7.52
C LEU A 58 10.12 11.87 -7.36
N THR A 59 11.13 11.47 -6.58
CA THR A 59 12.29 12.33 -6.27
C THR A 59 13.52 12.01 -7.13
N GLU A 60 13.41 11.04 -8.05
CA GLU A 60 14.53 10.51 -8.86
C GLU A 60 15.78 10.19 -8.02
N SER A 61 15.58 9.92 -6.74
CA SER A 61 16.64 9.78 -5.76
C SER A 61 17.13 8.34 -5.71
N ASN A 62 18.43 8.14 -5.90
CA ASN A 62 19.10 6.86 -5.69
C ASN A 62 19.29 6.51 -4.20
N ALA A 63 18.60 7.20 -3.28
CA ALA A 63 18.64 6.86 -1.86
C ALA A 63 18.21 5.40 -1.68
N VAL A 64 19.08 4.62 -1.04
CA VAL A 64 18.80 3.22 -0.68
C VAL A 64 17.68 3.24 0.36
N ASP A 65 16.55 2.60 0.06
CA ASP A 65 15.51 2.40 1.05
C ASP A 65 16.09 1.51 2.15
N CYS A 66 15.99 1.94 3.41
CA CYS A 66 16.57 1.23 4.56
C CYS A 66 15.80 -0.05 4.96
N TYR A 67 15.10 -0.69 4.02
CA TYR A 67 14.31 -1.89 4.26
C TYR A 67 15.14 -3.14 4.02
N SER A 68 15.11 -4.07 4.98
CA SER A 68 15.71 -5.39 4.76
C SER A 68 14.90 -6.20 3.75
N GLY A 69 15.53 -7.20 3.13
CA GLY A 69 14.80 -8.15 2.27
C GLY A 69 13.64 -8.84 3.02
N GLU A 70 13.77 -9.02 4.33
CA GLU A 70 12.71 -9.56 5.19
C GLU A 70 11.54 -8.58 5.36
N ASP A 71 11.81 -7.28 5.51
CA ASP A 71 10.76 -6.25 5.56
C ASP A 71 9.95 -6.23 4.27
N LEU A 72 10.65 -6.29 3.13
CA LEU A 72 10.04 -6.30 1.80
C LEU A 72 9.21 -7.57 1.58
N LYS A 73 9.73 -8.75 1.93
CA LYS A 73 8.96 -10.01 1.88
C LYS A 73 7.71 -9.95 2.74
N ASN A 74 7.82 -9.45 3.97
CA ASN A 74 6.69 -9.34 4.89
C ASN A 74 5.63 -8.32 4.44
N ALA A 75 6.00 -7.36 3.60
CA ALA A 75 5.07 -6.38 3.04
C ALA A 75 4.25 -6.92 1.85
N LEU A 76 4.75 -7.92 1.11
CA LEU A 76 4.04 -8.49 -0.06
C LEU A 76 2.65 -9.04 0.31
N ALA A 77 2.57 -9.89 1.34
CA ALA A 77 1.32 -10.56 1.69
C ALA A 77 0.21 -9.58 2.11
N PRO A 78 0.46 -8.57 2.97
CA PRO A 78 -0.50 -7.51 3.24
C PRO A 78 -0.95 -6.78 1.97
N ILE A 79 -0.03 -6.29 1.13
CA ILE A 79 -0.38 -5.52 -0.09
C ILE A 79 -1.26 -6.34 -1.04
N THR A 80 -0.88 -7.59 -1.34
CA THR A 80 -1.67 -8.49 -2.19
C THR A 80 -3.05 -8.78 -1.58
N SER A 81 -3.13 -8.96 -0.25
CA SER A 81 -4.41 -9.14 0.44
C SER A 81 -5.30 -7.90 0.32
N LEU A 82 -4.72 -6.70 0.41
CA LEU A 82 -5.46 -5.44 0.25
C LEU A 82 -6.02 -5.29 -1.16
N ILE A 83 -5.24 -5.63 -2.19
CA ILE A 83 -5.69 -5.63 -3.59
C ILE A 83 -6.88 -6.56 -3.75
N SER A 84 -6.72 -7.85 -3.44
CA SER A 84 -7.77 -8.85 -3.62
C SER A 84 -9.07 -8.50 -2.85
N LYS A 85 -8.94 -8.05 -1.60
CA LYS A 85 -10.11 -7.65 -0.79
C LYS A 85 -10.77 -6.38 -1.32
N SER A 86 -10.00 -5.42 -1.80
CA SER A 86 -10.51 -4.18 -2.37
C SER A 86 -11.18 -4.42 -3.71
N GLU A 87 -10.64 -5.27 -4.57
CA GLU A 87 -11.27 -5.68 -5.83
C GLU A 87 -12.63 -6.33 -5.57
N LYS A 88 -12.67 -7.32 -4.66
CA LYS A 88 -13.91 -8.01 -4.28
C LYS A 88 -14.93 -7.08 -3.61
N ALA A 89 -14.49 -6.08 -2.85
CA ALA A 89 -15.39 -5.08 -2.28
C ALA A 89 -15.92 -4.13 -3.35
N ARG A 90 -15.08 -3.73 -4.32
CA ARG A 90 -15.46 -2.79 -5.39
C ARG A 90 -16.55 -3.36 -6.30
N THR A 91 -16.55 -4.66 -6.58
CA THR A 91 -17.60 -5.28 -7.42
C THR A 91 -19.01 -5.17 -6.82
N LYS A 92 -19.11 -4.90 -5.51
CA LYS A 92 -20.39 -4.74 -4.80
C LYS A 92 -20.86 -3.28 -4.73
N LEU A 93 -20.07 -2.33 -5.25
CA LEU A 93 -20.35 -0.90 -5.18
C LEU A 93 -20.88 -0.39 -6.51
N ALA A 94 -21.92 0.44 -6.46
CA ALA A 94 -22.40 1.13 -7.64
C ALA A 94 -21.37 2.17 -8.11
N GLN A 95 -21.17 2.23 -9.43
CA GLN A 95 -20.38 3.28 -10.07
C GLN A 95 -20.97 4.67 -9.73
N GLY A 96 -20.09 5.66 -9.61
CA GLY A 96 -20.47 7.04 -9.23
C GLY A 96 -20.60 7.29 -7.72
N THR A 97 -20.57 6.24 -6.88
CA THR A 97 -20.52 6.42 -5.43
C THR A 97 -19.12 6.84 -4.96
N TRP A 98 -19.05 7.64 -3.88
CA TRP A 98 -17.75 8.05 -3.32
C TRP A 98 -16.92 6.84 -2.86
N GLN A 99 -17.56 5.77 -2.37
CA GLN A 99 -16.89 4.54 -1.98
C GLN A 99 -16.25 3.84 -3.18
N TYR A 100 -16.93 3.81 -4.33
CA TYR A 100 -16.40 3.24 -5.56
C TYR A 100 -15.15 4.01 -6.02
N THR A 101 -15.22 5.34 -6.04
CA THR A 101 -14.09 6.20 -6.40
C THR A 101 -12.92 6.02 -5.43
N MET A 102 -13.17 6.11 -4.12
CA MET A 102 -12.14 5.90 -3.09
C MET A 102 -11.44 4.54 -3.24
N LEU A 103 -12.21 3.47 -3.49
CA LEU A 103 -11.65 2.12 -3.60
C LEU A 103 -10.88 1.93 -4.91
N THR A 104 -11.31 2.58 -5.99
CA THR A 104 -10.57 2.65 -7.26
C THR A 104 -9.22 3.33 -7.08
N ASN A 105 -9.18 4.46 -6.37
CA ASN A 105 -7.94 5.17 -6.10
C ASN A 105 -6.99 4.37 -5.20
N ASN A 106 -7.53 3.70 -4.16
CA ASN A 106 -6.72 2.80 -3.32
C ASN A 106 -6.15 1.63 -4.13
N LEU A 107 -6.94 1.04 -5.03
CA LEU A 107 -6.48 -0.06 -5.88
C LEU A 107 -5.38 0.38 -6.83
N LYS A 108 -5.55 1.53 -7.50
CA LYS A 108 -4.52 2.12 -8.36
C LYS A 108 -3.21 2.31 -7.58
N ALA A 109 -3.29 2.87 -6.37
CA ALA A 109 -2.12 3.08 -5.52
C ALA A 109 -1.42 1.76 -5.12
N LEU A 110 -2.19 0.72 -4.77
CA LEU A 110 -1.63 -0.59 -4.43
C LEU A 110 -1.01 -1.29 -5.64
N HIS A 111 -1.61 -1.14 -6.83
CA HIS A 111 -1.06 -1.66 -8.09
C HIS A 111 0.19 -0.92 -8.55
N ILE A 112 0.37 0.35 -8.17
CA ILE A 112 1.65 1.08 -8.33
C ILE A 112 2.68 0.55 -7.32
N ALA A 113 2.29 0.36 -6.06
CA ALA A 113 3.19 -0.07 -5.00
C ALA A 113 3.76 -1.48 -5.20
N LEU A 114 2.92 -2.44 -5.64
CA LEU A 114 3.29 -3.84 -5.74
C LEU A 114 4.54 -4.10 -6.62
N PRO A 115 4.62 -3.62 -7.88
CA PRO A 115 5.80 -3.83 -8.70
C PRO A 115 7.05 -3.13 -8.16
N LEU A 116 6.91 -1.96 -7.52
CA LEU A 116 8.04 -1.29 -6.86
C LEU A 116 8.58 -2.13 -5.70
N LEU A 117 7.69 -2.75 -4.93
CA LEU A 117 8.06 -3.61 -3.83
C LEU A 117 8.74 -4.90 -4.30
N THR A 118 8.24 -5.50 -5.39
CA THR A 118 8.89 -6.65 -6.02
C THR A 118 10.27 -6.30 -6.59
N LYS A 119 10.40 -5.15 -7.25
CA LYS A 119 11.68 -4.64 -7.77
C LYS A 119 12.68 -4.43 -6.62
N ALA A 120 12.29 -3.70 -5.59
CA ALA A 120 13.14 -3.47 -4.42
C ALA A 120 13.58 -4.78 -3.75
N LEU A 121 12.69 -5.78 -3.66
CA LEU A 121 13.05 -7.08 -3.10
C LEU A 121 14.08 -7.82 -3.97
N SER A 122 13.93 -7.75 -5.30
CA SER A 122 14.89 -8.38 -6.22
C SER A 122 16.25 -7.70 -6.27
N GLU A 123 16.34 -6.42 -5.87
CA GLU A 123 17.60 -5.69 -5.79
C GLU A 123 18.37 -5.98 -4.49
N VAL A 124 17.70 -6.53 -3.47
CA VAL A 124 18.28 -6.83 -2.15
C VAL A 124 18.66 -8.32 -1.98
N LEU A 125 18.11 -9.22 -2.81
CA LEU A 125 18.40 -10.67 -2.80
C LEU A 125 19.42 -11.06 -3.86
#